data_AF-A0A951F9C5-F1
#
_entry.id   AF-A0A951F9C5-F1
#
_cell.length_a   1.000
_cell.length_b   1.000
_cell.length_c   1.000
_cell.angle_alpha   90.00
_cell.angle_beta   90.00
_cell.angle_gamma   90.00
#
_symmetry.space_group_name_H-M   'P 1'
#
loop_
_entity.id
_entity.type
_entity.pdbx_description
1 polymer ?
#
loop_
_entity_poly.entity_id
_entity_poly.type
_entity_poly.pdbx_seq_one_letter_code
_entity_poly.pdbx_strand_id
1 'polypeptide(L)' 'GLPASPGAAGGGYTAPATVQRALNYLIKGQSYGGTYVLRNPAGYPNFRGLMTWSVNWDAYNNFEFSNSHRPYLNSLP' A
#
# COMPACT_ATOMS: atom_id res chain seq x y z
N GLY A 1 -6.60 4.48 0.13
CA GLY A 1 -7.59 3.60 -0.51
C GLY A 1 -7.06 3.20 -1.86
N LEU A 2 -7.15 1.93 -2.25
CA LEU A 2 -6.57 1.40 -3.49
C LEU A 2 -7.56 0.42 -4.15
N PRO A 3 -7.50 0.22 -5.49
CA PRO A 3 -8.20 -0.89 -6.13
C PRO A 3 -7.55 -2.23 -5.75
N ALA A 4 -8.37 -3.24 -5.43
CA ALA A 4 -7.87 -4.59 -5.08
C ALA A 4 -7.27 -5.33 -6.27
N SER A 5 -7.69 -4.96 -7.49
CA SER A 5 -7.24 -5.55 -8.75
C SER A 5 -7.37 -4.54 -9.89
N PRO A 6 -6.77 -4.78 -11.07
CA PRO A 6 -6.92 -3.89 -12.23
C PRO A 6 -8.37 -3.68 -12.67
N GLY A 7 -9.23 -4.70 -12.53
CA GLY A 7 -10.65 -4.61 -12.89
C GLY A 7 -11.52 -3.87 -11.88
N ALA A 8 -11.01 -3.60 -10.67
CA ALA A 8 -11.77 -2.96 -9.61
C ALA A 8 -11.95 -1.43 -9.80
N ALA A 9 -11.24 -0.83 -10.76
CA ALA A 9 -11.35 0.58 -11.10
C ALA A 9 -10.99 0.82 -12.58
N GLY A 10 -11.49 1.90 -13.18
CA GLY A 10 -11.09 2.32 -14.55
C GLY A 10 -9.64 2.81 -14.65
N GLY A 11 -8.93 2.91 -13.52
CA GLY A 11 -7.53 3.32 -13.40
C GLY A 11 -7.10 3.41 -11.93
N GLY A 12 -5.79 3.50 -11.68
CA GLY A 12 -5.24 3.70 -10.33
C GLY A 12 -4.88 2.42 -9.55
N TYR A 13 -4.99 1.23 -10.16
CA TYR A 13 -4.39 0.02 -9.60
C TYR A 13 -2.87 0.20 -9.50
N THR A 14 -2.31 -0.20 -8.36
CA THR A 14 -0.88 -0.11 -8.08
C THR A 14 -0.43 -1.45 -7.50
N ALA A 15 0.59 -2.06 -8.11
CA ALA A 15 1.10 -3.36 -7.68
C ALA A 15 1.57 -3.33 -6.20
N PRO A 16 1.40 -4.43 -5.44
CA PRO A 16 1.71 -4.45 -4.00
C PRO A 16 3.12 -3.98 -3.66
N ALA A 17 4.14 -4.35 -4.45
CA ALA A 17 5.52 -3.93 -4.22
C ALA A 17 5.70 -2.40 -4.27
N THR A 18 5.01 -1.72 -5.20
CA THR A 18 5.05 -0.26 -5.31
C THR A 18 4.31 0.41 -4.16
N VAL A 19 3.17 -0.15 -3.74
CA VAL A 19 2.44 0.32 -2.55
C VAL A 19 3.31 0.19 -1.30
N GLN A 20 3.96 -0.95 -1.08
CA GLN A 20 4.82 -1.18 0.08
C GLN A 20 6.06 -0.28 0.09
N ARG A 21 6.64 0.05 -1.07
CA ARG A 21 7.69 1.08 -1.17
C ARG A 21 7.19 2.45 -0.73
N ALA A 22 6.01 2.85 -1.18
CA ALA A 22 5.39 4.10 -0.74
C ALA A 22 5.12 4.10 0.77
N LEU A 23 4.64 2.98 1.32
CA LEU A 23 4.40 2.83 2.75
C LEU A 23 5.71 2.83 3.57
N ASN A 24 6.79 2.21 3.10
CA ASN A 24 8.09 2.32 3.77
C ASN A 24 8.57 3.77 3.84
N TYR A 25 8.33 4.57 2.79
CA TYR A 25 8.66 5.98 2.85
C TYR A 25 7.78 6.70 3.87
N LEU A 26 6.45 6.55 3.76
CA LEU A 26 5.50 7.22 4.66
C LEU A 26 5.71 6.86 6.13
N ILE A 27 5.96 5.58 6.43
CA ILE A 27 5.97 5.05 7.80
C ILE A 27 7.37 5.15 8.41
N LYS A 28 8.42 4.82 7.65
CA LYS A 28 9.80 4.66 8.14
C LYS A 28 10.74 5.77 7.67
N GLY A 29 10.27 6.73 6.86
CA GLY A 29 11.12 7.77 6.28
C GLY A 29 12.08 7.26 5.19
N GLN A 30 11.92 6.01 4.74
CA GLN A 30 12.82 5.37 3.77
C GLN A 30 12.49 5.80 2.34
N SER A 31 13.15 6.86 1.86
CA SER A 31 13.00 7.31 0.46
C SER A 31 13.41 6.22 -0.52
N TYR A 32 12.70 6.16 -1.65
CA TYR A 32 12.96 5.24 -2.75
C TYR A 32 13.39 5.96 -4.05
N GLY A 33 13.85 7.21 -3.94
CA GLY A 33 14.36 8.02 -5.05
C GLY A 33 13.29 8.70 -5.90
N GLY A 34 12.07 8.85 -5.39
CA GLY A 34 11.02 9.62 -6.06
C GLY A 34 11.24 11.13 -5.98
N THR A 35 10.47 11.90 -6.75
CA THR A 35 10.51 13.37 -6.75
C THR A 35 9.83 14.00 -5.53
N TYR A 36 8.92 13.26 -4.89
CA TYR A 36 8.23 13.71 -3.69
C TYR A 36 9.15 13.65 -2.48
N VAL A 37 9.18 14.74 -1.69
CA VAL A 37 9.91 14.81 -0.42
C VAL A 37 8.91 14.74 0.73
N LEU A 38 9.06 13.73 1.58
CA LEU A 38 8.21 13.56 2.76
C LEU A 38 8.40 14.71 3.74
N ARG A 39 7.29 15.33 4.17
CA ARG A 39 7.31 16.50 5.07
C ARG A 39 8.00 16.21 6.41
N ASN A 40 7.81 15.03 6.96
CA ASN A 40 8.57 14.55 8.12
C ASN A 40 9.58 13.51 7.63
N PRO A 41 10.89 13.83 7.55
CA PRO A 41 11.89 12.89 7.06
C PRO A 41 11.98 11.59 7.87
N ALA A 42 11.57 11.61 9.14
CA ALA A 42 11.57 10.43 10.01
C ALA A 42 10.36 9.49 9.79
N GLY A 43 9.38 9.89 8.99
CA GLY A 43 8.16 9.10 8.74
C GLY A 43 7.03 9.31 9.76
N TYR A 44 5.97 8.52 9.62
CA TYR A 44 4.74 8.54 10.41
C TYR A 44 4.44 7.13 10.92
N PRO A 45 5.01 6.69 12.06
CA PRO A 45 4.89 5.31 12.54
C PRO A 45 3.45 4.92 12.88
N ASN A 46 2.61 5.88 13.32
CA ASN A 46 1.20 5.65 13.66
C ASN A 46 0.27 5.59 12.42
N PHE A 47 0.80 5.21 11.26
CA PHE A 47 0.01 5.05 10.04
C PHE A 47 -1.01 3.93 10.20
N ARG A 48 -2.31 4.25 10.03
CA ARG A 48 -3.40 3.31 10.35
C ARG A 48 -3.56 2.13 9.39
N GLY A 49 -3.09 2.25 8.14
CA GLY A 49 -3.14 1.14 7.18
C GLY A 49 -3.83 1.49 5.86
N LEU A 50 -4.32 0.44 5.20
CA LEU A 50 -4.88 0.51 3.86
C LEU A 50 -6.37 0.19 3.85
N MET A 51 -7.06 0.77 2.89
CA MET A 51 -8.42 0.41 2.51
C MET A 51 -8.39 -0.02 1.05
N THR A 52 -9.19 -1.02 0.68
CA THR A 52 -9.33 -1.45 -0.70
C THR A 52 -10.77 -1.45 -1.17
N TRP A 53 -10.97 -1.04 -2.42
CA TRP A 53 -12.17 -1.38 -3.17
C TRP A 53 -11.84 -2.58 -4.05
N SER A 54 -12.34 -3.78 -3.76
CA SER A 54 -13.17 -4.19 -2.63
C SER A 54 -12.75 -5.58 -2.16
N VAL A 55 -13.36 -6.08 -1.08
CA VAL A 55 -13.16 -7.47 -0.64
C VAL A 55 -13.58 -8.46 -1.73
N ASN A 56 -14.65 -8.19 -2.49
CA ASN A 56 -15.09 -9.04 -3.59
C ASN A 56 -14.07 -9.07 -4.73
N TRP A 57 -13.51 -7.91 -5.10
CA TRP A 57 -12.48 -7.84 -6.14
C TRP A 57 -11.16 -8.46 -5.71
N ASP A 58 -10.83 -8.38 -4.42
CA ASP A 58 -9.67 -9.07 -3.85
C ASP A 58 -9.85 -10.59 -3.96
N ALA A 59 -11.02 -11.12 -3.55
CA ALA A 59 -11.32 -12.55 -3.69
C ALA A 59 -11.31 -13.02 -5.16
N TYR A 60 -11.89 -12.23 -6.07
CA TYR A 60 -11.83 -12.51 -7.51
C TYR A 60 -10.40 -12.55 -8.05
N ASN A 61 -9.50 -11.73 -7.49
CA ASN A 61 -8.09 -11.65 -7.86
C ASN A 61 -7.19 -12.51 -6.96
N ASN A 62 -7.67 -13.68 -6.52
CA ASN A 62 -6.93 -14.65 -5.72
C ASN A 62 -6.33 -14.08 -4.41
N PHE A 63 -7.01 -13.11 -3.81
CA PHE A 63 -6.61 -12.45 -2.57
C PHE A 63 -5.22 -11.76 -2.63
N GLU A 64 -4.75 -11.35 -3.82
CA GLU A 64 -3.45 -10.70 -3.97
C GLU A 64 -3.28 -9.50 -3.03
N PHE A 65 -4.31 -8.65 -2.92
CA PHE A 65 -4.23 -7.44 -2.10
C PHE A 65 -4.09 -7.79 -0.63
N SER A 66 -4.99 -8.62 -0.09
CA SER A 66 -4.95 -8.97 1.33
C SER A 66 -3.73 -9.83 1.70
N ASN A 67 -3.38 -10.84 0.89
CA ASN A 67 -2.24 -11.71 1.15
C ASN A 67 -0.90 -10.97 1.07
N SER A 68 -0.79 -9.97 0.19
CA SER A 68 0.45 -9.18 0.10
C SER A 68 0.57 -8.16 1.23
N HIS A 69 -0.52 -7.47 1.59
CA HIS A 69 -0.44 -6.34 2.53
C HIS A 69 -0.61 -6.74 3.99
N ARG A 70 -1.31 -7.84 4.31
CA ARG A 70 -1.45 -8.31 5.70
C ARG A 70 -0.11 -8.60 6.38
N PRO A 71 0.80 -9.45 5.83
CA PRO A 71 2.09 -9.71 6.47
C PRO A 71 2.95 -8.45 6.54
N TYR A 72 2.91 -7.59 5.52
CA TYR A 72 3.59 -6.30 5.53
C TYR A 72 3.14 -5.43 6.71
N LEU A 73 1.83 -5.20 6.86
CA LEU A 73 1.26 -4.38 7.93
C LEU A 73 1.53 -4.99 9.32
N ASN A 74 1.47 -6.31 9.45
CA ASN A 74 1.79 -7.02 10.70
C ASN A 74 3.26 -6.89 11.11
N SER A 75 4.16 -6.57 10.17
CA SER A 75 5.61 -6.43 10.42
C SER A 75 6.03 -4.99 10.73
N LEU A 76 5.09 -4.04 10.73
CA LEU A 76 5.38 -2.66 11.10
C LEU A 76 5.67 -2.58 12.61
N PRO A 77 6.58 -1.68 13.02
CA PRO A 77 6.95 -1.50 14.43
C PRO A 77 5.83 -0.91 15.28
#